data_AF-A0AAW6VHE8-F1
#
_entry.id   AF-A0AAW6VHE8-F1
#
_cell.length_a   1.000
_cell.length_b   1.000
_cell.length_c   1.000
_cell.angle_alpha   90.00
_cell.angle_beta   90.00
_cell.angle_gamma   90.00
#
_symmetry.space_group_name_H-M   'P 1'
#
loop_
_entity.id
_entity.type
_entity.pdbx_description
1 polymer ?
#
loop_
_entity_poly.entity_id
_entity_poly.type
_entity_poly.pdbx_seq_one_letter_code
_entity_poly.pdbx_strand_id
1 'polypeptide(L)'
;MKEIIEFVSVSIMNGVIGNTSYDLLKNILGTSFDNIKSYITNNQNEKFQCELNILLKDKAIVEKIRNLMNNTIIDNSFQGLENSQIDIELGENITIKNSFKDNVNSQVKIR
;
A
#
# COMPACT_ATOMS: atom_id res chain seq x y z
N MET A 1 -14.03 0.47 -10.28
CA MET A 1 -13.11 1.33 -11.06
C MET A 1 -12.71 2.59 -10.30
N LYS A 2 -13.67 3.29 -9.69
CA LYS A 2 -13.45 4.47 -8.84
C LYS A 2 -12.38 4.26 -7.75
N GLU A 3 -12.41 3.12 -7.05
CA GLU A 3 -11.42 2.78 -6.01
C GLU A 3 -9.98 2.71 -6.52
N ILE A 4 -9.77 2.18 -7.73
CA ILE A 4 -8.43 2.09 -8.34
C ILE A 4 -7.93 3.49 -8.71
N ILE A 5 -8.81 4.33 -9.24
CA ILE A 5 -8.49 5.72 -9.58
C ILE A 5 -8.08 6.50 -8.32
N GLU A 6 -8.83 6.33 -7.24
CA GLU A 6 -8.55 6.96 -5.96
C GLU A 6 -7.24 6.45 -5.35
N PHE A 7 -7.00 5.14 -5.36
CA PHE A 7 -5.74 4.55 -4.90
C PHE A 7 -4.53 5.09 -5.65
N VAL A 8 -4.60 5.14 -6.99
CA VAL A 8 -3.52 5.67 -7.82
C VAL A 8 -3.29 7.16 -7.53
N SER A 9 -4.37 7.95 -7.42
CA SER A 9 -4.29 9.38 -7.10
C SER A 9 -3.57 9.62 -5.77
N VAL A 10 -4.03 8.95 -4.71
CA VAL A 10 -3.49 9.08 -3.35
C VAL A 10 -2.03 8.61 -3.32
N SER A 11 -1.71 7.48 -3.94
CA SER A 11 -0.35 6.93 -3.95
C SER A 11 0.65 7.84 -4.68
N ILE A 12 0.22 8.51 -5.76
CA ILE A 12 1.06 9.45 -6.49
C ILE A 12 1.18 10.79 -5.74
N MET A 13 0.09 11.31 -5.18
CA MET A 13 0.08 12.58 -4.43
C MET A 13 0.88 12.49 -3.13
N ASN A 14 0.76 11.37 -2.40
CA ASN A 14 1.52 11.11 -1.19
C ASN A 14 2.96 10.64 -1.49
N GLY A 15 3.34 10.59 -2.77
CA GLY A 15 4.53 9.96 -3.31
C GLY A 15 5.84 10.57 -2.83
N VAL A 16 6.25 10.20 -1.61
CA VAL A 16 7.65 10.25 -1.19
C VAL A 16 8.38 9.16 -1.96
N ILE A 17 9.48 9.52 -2.64
CA ILE A 17 10.39 8.56 -3.29
C ILE A 17 10.85 7.57 -2.21
N GLY A 18 10.63 6.27 -2.42
CA GLY A 18 10.84 5.21 -1.42
C GLY A 18 9.57 4.65 -0.77
N ASN A 19 8.38 5.18 -1.10
CA ASN A 19 7.13 4.51 -0.81
C ASN A 19 6.91 3.34 -1.80
N THR A 20 6.77 2.12 -1.27
CA THR A 20 6.58 0.90 -2.05
C THR A 20 5.45 1.00 -3.08
N SER A 21 4.31 1.60 -2.72
CA SER A 21 3.17 1.75 -3.65
C SER A 21 3.47 2.73 -4.78
N TYR A 22 4.27 3.78 -4.53
CA TYR A 22 4.67 4.76 -5.54
C TYR A 22 5.57 4.12 -6.61
N ASP A 23 6.63 3.44 -6.19
CA ASP A 23 7.60 2.82 -7.10
C ASP A 23 6.98 1.64 -7.88
N LEU A 24 6.11 0.86 -7.24
CA LEU A 24 5.39 -0.21 -7.91
C LEU A 24 4.37 0.32 -8.92
N LEU A 25 3.66 1.42 -8.62
CA LEU A 25 2.79 2.07 -9.60
C LEU A 25 3.57 2.61 -10.78
N LYS A 26 4.76 3.18 -10.55
CA LYS A 26 5.66 3.61 -11.64
C LYS A 26 6.04 2.44 -12.54
N ASN A 27 6.37 1.28 -11.98
CA ASN A 27 6.69 0.09 -12.77
C ASN A 27 5.48 -0.47 -13.52
N ILE A 28 4.28 -0.39 -12.96
CA ILE A 28 3.05 -0.89 -13.61
C ILE A 28 2.60 0.03 -14.75
N LEU A 29 2.61 1.35 -14.52
CA LEU A 29 2.10 2.34 -15.46
C LEU A 29 3.16 2.79 -16.49
N GLY A 30 4.44 2.51 -16.22
CA GLY A 30 5.55 2.77 -17.14
C GLY A 30 5.63 4.23 -17.55
N THR A 31 5.74 4.50 -18.85
CA THR A 31 5.88 5.85 -19.41
C THR A 31 4.68 6.76 -19.11
N SER A 32 3.48 6.20 -19.00
CA SER A 32 2.30 7.00 -18.66
C SER A 32 2.33 7.49 -17.21
N PHE A 33 3.15 6.90 -16.33
CA PHE A 33 3.28 7.35 -14.95
C PHE A 33 3.71 8.80 -14.85
N ASP A 34 4.73 9.21 -15.62
CA ASP A 34 5.27 10.58 -15.56
C ASP A 34 4.24 11.60 -16.07
N ASN A 35 3.47 11.25 -17.10
CA ASN A 35 2.35 12.05 -17.59
C ASN A 35 1.26 12.21 -16.53
N ILE A 36 0.83 11.09 -15.93
CA ILE A 36 -0.19 11.06 -14.87
C ILE A 36 0.25 11.89 -13.67
N LYS A 37 1.50 11.72 -13.21
CA LYS A 37 2.09 12.52 -12.14
C LYS A 37 2.07 14.00 -12.48
N SER A 38 2.52 14.36 -13.68
CA SER A 38 2.49 15.75 -14.16
C SER A 38 1.08 16.33 -14.18
N TYR A 39 0.08 15.57 -14.62
CA TYR A 39 -1.31 16.01 -14.63
C TYR A 39 -1.85 16.26 -13.22
N ILE A 40 -1.58 15.36 -12.27
CA ILE A 40 -1.94 15.56 -10.86
C ILE A 40 -1.24 16.82 -10.30
N THR A 41 0.08 16.95 -10.47
CA THR A 41 0.85 18.08 -9.93
C THR A 41 0.39 19.42 -10.51
N ASN A 42 -0.04 19.45 -11.77
CA ASN A 42 -0.53 20.64 -12.44
C ASN A 42 -2.06 20.84 -12.30
N ASN A 43 -2.74 20.08 -11.43
CA ASN A 43 -4.20 20.12 -11.24
C ASN A 43 -5.03 19.89 -12.53
N GLN A 44 -4.49 19.16 -13.50
CA GLN A 44 -5.14 18.82 -14.77
C GLN A 44 -6.00 17.57 -14.62
N ASN A 45 -7.02 17.63 -13.75
CA ASN A 45 -7.83 16.48 -13.35
C ASN A 45 -8.52 15.76 -14.52
N GLU A 46 -9.00 16.49 -15.53
CA GLU A 46 -9.61 15.87 -16.72
C GLU A 46 -8.62 15.02 -17.52
N LYS A 47 -7.39 15.54 -17.71
CA LYS A 47 -6.32 14.81 -18.42
C LYS A 47 -5.86 13.61 -17.61
N PHE A 48 -5.72 13.77 -16.30
CA PHE A 48 -5.44 12.67 -15.39
C PHE A 48 -6.48 11.55 -15.50
N GLN A 49 -7.77 11.89 -15.39
CA GLN A 49 -8.86 10.92 -15.49
C GLN A 49 -8.90 10.25 -16.87
N CYS A 50 -8.68 11.01 -17.94
CA CYS A 50 -8.68 10.48 -19.30
C CYS A 50 -7.57 9.45 -19.52
N GLU A 51 -6.32 9.84 -19.21
CA GLU A 51 -5.14 8.98 -19.36
C GLU A 51 -5.29 7.70 -18.52
N LEU A 52 -5.71 7.84 -17.26
CA LEU A 52 -5.89 6.69 -16.38
C LEU A 52 -7.04 5.79 -16.86
N ASN A 53 -8.16 6.34 -17.34
CA ASN A 53 -9.24 5.53 -17.91
C ASN A 53 -8.80 4.77 -19.18
N ILE A 54 -7.88 5.31 -19.97
CA ILE A 54 -7.30 4.61 -21.12
C ILE A 54 -6.48 3.42 -20.64
N LEU A 55 -5.58 3.62 -19.68
CA LEU A 55 -4.75 2.53 -19.11
C LEU A 55 -5.59 1.45 -18.44
N LEU A 56 -6.66 1.84 -17.74
CA LEU A 56 -7.55 0.93 -17.03
C LEU A 56 -8.47 0.12 -17.96
N LYS A 57 -8.43 0.35 -19.28
CA LYS A 57 -9.03 -0.58 -20.25
C LYS A 57 -8.22 -1.86 -20.39
N ASP A 58 -6.93 -1.84 -20.07
CA ASP A 58 -6.08 -3.03 -20.04
C ASP A 58 -6.32 -3.82 -18.75
N LYS A 59 -6.88 -5.02 -18.90
CA LYS A 59 -7.16 -5.93 -17.78
C LYS A 59 -5.91 -6.32 -17.00
N ALA A 60 -4.76 -6.47 -17.66
CA ALA A 60 -3.52 -6.83 -17.00
C ALA A 60 -3.01 -5.70 -16.08
N ILE A 61 -3.17 -4.45 -16.51
CA ILE A 61 -2.87 -3.27 -15.69
C ILE A 61 -3.81 -3.24 -14.48
N VAL A 62 -5.11 -3.40 -14.71
CA VAL A 62 -6.12 -3.41 -13.63
C VAL A 62 -5.81 -4.50 -12.60
N GLU A 63 -5.45 -5.70 -13.03
CA GLU A 63 -5.13 -6.81 -12.12
C GLU A 63 -3.86 -6.54 -11.30
N LYS A 64 -2.79 -6.02 -11.93
CA LYS A 64 -1.58 -5.62 -11.22
C LYS A 64 -1.85 -4.55 -10.16
N ILE A 65 -2.67 -3.54 -10.47
CA ILE A 65 -3.02 -2.49 -9.51
C ILE A 65 -3.87 -3.07 -8.36
N ARG A 66 -4.83 -3.95 -8.65
CA ARG A 66 -5.62 -4.63 -7.59
C ARG A 66 -4.75 -5.45 -6.66
N ASN A 67 -3.79 -6.19 -7.20
CA ASN A 67 -2.86 -6.96 -6.38
C ASN A 67 -2.01 -6.04 -5.49
N LEU A 68 -1.56 -4.91 -6.03
CA LEU A 68 -0.85 -3.89 -5.25
C LEU A 68 -1.73 -3.31 -4.12
N MET A 69 -3.00 -2.98 -4.41
CA MET A 69 -3.96 -2.50 -3.42
C MET A 69 -4.14 -3.51 -2.29
N ASN A 70 -4.36 -4.79 -2.63
CA ASN A 70 -4.56 -5.85 -1.64
C ASN A 70 -3.31 -6.05 -0.77
N ASN A 71 -2.12 -6.04 -1.37
CA ASN A 71 -0.86 -6.16 -0.61
C ASN A 71 -0.66 -4.96 0.32
N THR A 72 -0.99 -3.75 -0.13
CA THR A 72 -0.88 -2.54 0.71
C THR A 72 -1.85 -2.60 1.92
N ILE A 73 -3.06 -3.12 1.71
CA ILE A 73 -4.05 -3.34 2.79
C ILE A 73 -3.53 -4.37 3.80
N ILE A 74 -2.91 -5.44 3.32
CA ILE A 74 -2.31 -6.48 4.16
C ILE A 74 -1.18 -5.90 5.02
N ASP A 75 -0.24 -5.16 4.42
CA ASP A 75 0.89 -4.55 5.16
C ASP A 75 0.40 -3.59 6.26
N ASN A 76 -0.60 -2.76 5.97
CA ASN A 76 -1.20 -1.86 6.97
C ASN A 76 -1.94 -2.64 8.08
N SER A 77 -2.56 -3.77 7.75
CA SER A 77 -3.25 -4.62 8.73
C SER A 77 -2.23 -5.29 9.67
N PHE A 78 -1.08 -5.74 9.16
CA PHE A 78 -0.01 -6.29 9.99
C PHE A 78 0.64 -5.23 10.88
N GLN A 79 0.86 -4.00 10.40
CA GLN A 79 1.30 -2.89 11.27
C GLN A 79 0.28 -2.58 12.37
N GLY A 80 -1.02 -2.67 12.06
CA GLY A 80 -2.09 -2.56 13.06
C GLY A 80 -2.00 -3.64 14.14
N LEU A 81 -1.70 -4.89 13.76
CA LEU A 81 -1.52 -6.01 14.69
C LEU A 81 -0.21 -5.91 15.50
N GLU A 82 0.89 -5.47 14.90
CA GLU A 82 2.15 -5.22 15.62
C GLU A 82 2.01 -4.13 16.68
N ASN A 83 1.13 -3.14 16.44
CA ASN A 83 0.81 -2.08 17.39
C ASN A 83 -0.34 -2.44 18.35
N SER A 84 -1.08 -3.51 18.07
CA SER A 84 -2.14 -3.99 18.96
C SER A 84 -1.51 -4.87 20.04
N GLN A 85 -1.26 -4.31 21.21
CA GLN A 85 -1.04 -5.12 22.41
C GLN A 85 -2.32 -5.93 22.67
N ILE A 86 -2.22 -7.26 22.57
CA ILE A 86 -3.31 -8.12 23.02
C ILE A 86 -3.21 -8.19 24.54
N ASP A 87 -3.92 -7.29 25.23
CA ASP A 87 -4.10 -7.38 26.67
C ASP A 87 -5.15 -8.47 26.96
N ILE A 88 -4.66 -9.68 27.28
CA ILE A 88 -5.50 -10.75 27.80
C ILE A 88 -5.49 -10.62 29.33
N GLU A 89 -6.55 -10.08 29.92
CA GLU A 89 -6.76 -10.11 31.37
C GLU A 89 -7.13 -11.52 31.82
N LEU A 90 -6.14 -12.29 32.30
CA LEU A 90 -6.35 -13.59 32.93
C LEU A 90 -6.32 -13.43 34.46
N GLY A 91 -7.35 -12.80 35.02
CA GLY A 91 -7.55 -12.70 36.47
C GLY A 91 -6.48 -11.89 37.22
N GLU A 92 -6.79 -11.53 38.46
CA GLU A 92 -5.98 -10.63 39.30
C GLU A 92 -4.51 -11.10 39.38
N ASN A 93 -3.62 -10.31 38.75
CA ASN A 93 -2.15 -10.39 38.76
C ASN A 93 -1.42 -11.14 37.63
N ILE A 94 -2.06 -11.47 36.50
CA ILE A 94 -1.31 -11.95 35.32
C ILE A 94 -1.55 -11.05 34.11
N THR A 95 -0.59 -10.16 33.82
CA THR A 95 -0.52 -9.42 32.56
C THR A 95 0.45 -10.14 31.63
N ILE A 96 -0.06 -10.87 30.62
CA ILE A 96 0.77 -11.42 29.55
C ILE A 96 0.96 -10.32 28.49
N LYS A 97 2.07 -9.58 28.56
CA LYS A 97 2.46 -8.66 27.49
C LYS A 97 3.11 -9.44 26.36
N ASN A 98 2.32 -10.00 25.44
CA ASN A 98 2.86 -10.51 24.18
C ASN A 98 2.91 -9.36 23.17
N SER A 99 4.07 -8.72 23.08
CA SER A 99 4.38 -7.88 21.93
C SER A 99 4.98 -8.75 20.83
N PHE A 100 4.29 -8.87 19.69
CA PHE A 100 4.84 -9.52 18.48
C PHE A 100 6.13 -8.84 17.96
N LYS A 101 6.49 -7.68 18.51
CA LYS A 101 7.69 -6.90 18.21
C LYS A 101 9.02 -7.64 18.39
N ASP A 102 9.08 -8.68 19.23
CA ASP A 102 10.33 -9.39 19.55
C ASP A 102 10.63 -10.60 18.63
N ASN A 103 9.73 -10.98 17.72
CA ASN A 103 9.90 -12.22 16.93
C ASN A 103 10.60 -12.04 15.57
N VAL A 104 10.84 -10.80 15.12
CA VAL A 104 11.49 -10.56 13.81
C VAL A 104 13.02 -10.65 13.83
N ASN A 105 13.65 -10.73 15.00
CA ASN A 105 15.12 -10.78 15.14
C ASN A 105 15.67 -12.02 15.88
N SER A 106 14.83 -13.00 16.20
CA SER A 106 15.31 -14.22 16.83
C SER A 106 15.85 -15.17 15.75
N GLN A 107 17.16 -15.16 15.51
CA GLN A 107 17.84 -16.26 14.83
C GLN A 107 17.64 -17.53 15.66
N VAL A 108 16.70 -18.38 15.24
CA VAL A 108 16.53 -19.73 15.82
C VAL A 108 17.80 -20.51 15.48
N LYS A 109 18.71 -20.61 16.44
CA LYS A 109 19.89 -21.45 16.32
C LYS A 109 19.48 -22.88 16.66
N ILE A 110 19.16 -23.66 15.63
CA ILE A 110 18.93 -25.10 15.76
C ILE A 110 20.31 -25.74 16.03
N ARG A 111 20.46 -26.41 17.18
CA ARG A 111 21.58 -27.31 17.46
C ARG A 111 21.20 -28.73 17.08
#